data_AF-A0A5Q0EFQ9-F1
#
_entry.id   AF-A0A5Q0EFQ9-F1
#
_cell.length_a   1.000
_cell.length_b   1.000
_cell.length_c   1.000
_cell.angle_alpha   90.00
_cell.angle_beta   90.00
_cell.angle_gamma   90.00
#
_symmetry.space_group_name_H-M   'P 1'
#
loop_
_entity.id
_entity.type
_entity.pdbx_description
1 polymer ?
#
loop_
_entity_poly.entity_id
_entity_poly.type
_entity_poly.pdbx_seq_one_letter_code
_entity_poly.pdbx_strand_id
1 'polypeptide(L)'
;MSTISVRLPDSLHQLIREVSKADQVSMNQFIASAVAEKVSALTTERYLMERAQRGNEQKFRQALASVPDVEPEEFDRRNDSHGRASGS
;
A
#
# COMPACT_ATOMS: atom_id res chain seq x y z
N MET A 1 -1.19 4.74 24.17
CA MET A 1 -1.06 5.76 23.11
C MET A 1 -0.40 6.99 23.71
N SER A 2 0.49 7.65 22.98
CA SER A 2 1.07 8.92 23.40
C SER A 2 0.20 10.09 22.91
N THR A 3 0.04 11.13 23.72
CA THR A 3 -0.74 12.31 23.36
C THR A 3 0.12 13.32 22.61
N ILE A 4 -0.39 13.83 21.49
CA ILE A 4 0.22 14.92 20.72
C ILE A 4 -0.73 16.11 20.77
N SER A 5 -0.22 17.29 21.12
CA SER A 5 -0.98 18.54 21.09
C SER A 5 -0.48 19.42 19.95
N VAL A 6 -1.37 19.75 19.03
CA VAL A 6 -1.07 20.57 17.83
C VAL A 6 -2.18 21.59 17.63
N ARG A 7 -1.80 22.81 17.20
CA ARG A 7 -2.75 23.85 16.84
C ARG A 7 -2.98 23.81 15.34
N LEU A 8 -4.24 23.76 14.93
CA LEU A 8 -4.66 23.78 13.53
C LEU A 8 -5.39 25.09 13.23
N PRO A 9 -5.30 25.62 11.98
CA PRO A 9 -6.16 26.72 11.55
C PRO A 9 -7.65 26.38 11.71
N ASP A 10 -8.48 27.37 12.05
CA ASP A 10 -9.91 27.16 12.32
C ASP A 10 -10.66 26.51 11.14
N SER A 11 -10.32 26.92 9.91
CA SER A 11 -10.89 26.36 8.68
C SER A 11 -10.61 24.85 8.56
N LEU A 12 -9.40 24.42 8.90
CA LEU A 12 -9.02 23.01 8.86
C LEU A 12 -9.72 22.21 9.97
N HIS A 13 -9.82 22.78 11.17
CA HIS A 13 -10.55 22.14 12.27
C HIS A 13 -12.04 21.97 11.94
N GLN A 14 -12.67 22.95 11.29
CA GLN A 14 -14.05 22.84 10.81
C GLN A 14 -14.19 21.74 9.75
N LEU A 15 -13.30 21.70 8.76
CA LEU A 15 -13.34 20.66 7.72
C LEU A 15 -13.18 19.26 8.31
N ILE A 16 -12.22 19.05 9.22
CA ILE A 16 -12.03 17.76 9.89
C ILE A 16 -13.29 17.33 10.64
N ARG A 17 -13.96 18.27 11.32
CA ARG A 17 -15.23 18.00 12.03
C ARG A 17 -16.33 17.56 11.07
N GLU A 18 -16.47 18.22 9.93
CA GLU A 18 -17.50 17.88 8.92
C GLU A 18 -17.25 16.49 8.34
N VAL A 19 -16.02 16.21 7.90
CA VAL A 19 -15.64 14.91 7.33
C VAL A 19 -15.80 13.78 8.36
N SER A 20 -15.30 13.98 9.58
CA SER A 20 -15.42 12.96 10.64
C SER A 20 -16.88 12.64 10.97
N LYS A 21 -17.77 13.65 10.90
CA LYS A 21 -19.20 13.46 11.12
C LYS A 21 -19.84 12.66 9.98
N ALA A 22 -19.47 12.93 8.73
CA ALA A 22 -19.95 12.19 7.57
C ALA A 22 -19.53 10.71 7.63
N ASP A 23 -18.28 10.45 8.02
CA ASP A 23 -17.70 9.11 8.11
C ASP A 23 -18.05 8.39 9.43
N GLN A 24 -18.82 9.03 10.32
CA GLN A 24 -19.21 8.50 11.64
C GLN A 24 -18.03 8.07 12.52
N VAL A 25 -16.90 8.77 12.42
CA VAL A 25 -15.70 8.55 13.24
C VAL A 25 -15.42 9.75 14.14
N SER A 26 -14.68 9.55 15.22
CA SER A 26 -14.21 10.70 16.02
C SER A 26 -13.12 11.47 15.26
N MET A 27 -13.01 12.78 15.49
CA MET A 27 -11.92 13.60 14.91
C MET A 27 -10.53 13.03 15.25
N ASN A 28 -10.35 12.52 16.47
CA ASN A 28 -9.07 11.93 16.89
C ASN A 28 -8.73 10.68 16.08
N GLN A 29 -9.71 9.82 15.80
CA GLN A 29 -9.52 8.64 14.96
C GLN A 29 -9.22 9.05 13.52
N PHE A 30 -9.97 10.02 12.97
CA PHE A 30 -9.72 10.55 11.63
C PHE A 30 -8.30 11.10 11.50
N ILE A 31 -7.87 11.95 12.44
CA ILE A 31 -6.53 12.54 12.44
C ILE A 31 -5.46 11.45 12.58
N ALA A 32 -5.64 10.48 13.47
CA ALA A 32 -4.69 9.39 13.65
C ALA A 32 -4.54 8.55 12.37
N SER A 33 -5.65 8.22 11.71
CA SER A 33 -5.65 7.48 10.44
C SER A 33 -4.97 8.27 9.32
N ALA A 34 -5.29 9.56 9.16
CA ALA A 34 -4.68 10.42 8.16
C ALA A 34 -3.15 10.56 8.37
N VAL A 35 -2.70 10.68 9.62
CA VAL A 35 -1.28 10.69 9.96
C VAL A 35 -0.64 9.34 9.62
N ALA A 36 -1.28 8.22 9.96
CA ALA A 36 -0.77 6.89 9.65
C ALA A 36 -0.65 6.66 8.15
N GLU A 37 -1.63 7.11 7.36
CA GLU A 37 -1.62 7.05 5.90
C GLU A 37 -0.48 7.89 5.32
N LYS A 38 -0.33 9.15 5.76
CA LYS A 38 0.74 10.03 5.28
C LYS A 38 2.12 9.49 5.63
N VAL A 39 2.30 8.99 6.85
CA VAL A 39 3.57 8.37 7.30
C VAL A 39 3.85 7.12 6.47
N SER A 40 2.86 6.26 6.25
CA SER A 40 3.02 5.06 5.43
C SER A 40 3.47 5.45 4.02
N ALA A 41 2.75 6.36 3.36
CA ALA A 41 3.10 6.84 2.03
C ALA A 41 4.54 7.41 1.95
N LEU A 42 4.95 8.21 2.94
CA LEU A 42 6.30 8.79 2.98
C LEU A 42 7.39 7.76 3.30
N THR A 43 7.07 6.71 4.05
CA THR A 43 8.07 5.74 4.53
C THR A 43 8.18 4.52 3.62
N THR A 44 7.16 4.22 2.81
CA THR A 44 7.15 3.07 1.89
C THR A 44 8.33 3.13 0.92
N GLU A 45 8.61 4.28 0.31
CA GLU A 45 9.72 4.42 -0.63
C GLU A 45 11.07 4.08 0.04
N ARG A 46 11.35 4.70 1.18
CA ARG A 46 12.57 4.45 1.95
C ARG A 46 12.69 2.97 2.35
N TYR A 47 11.60 2.38 2.83
CA TYR A 47 11.55 0.96 3.19
C TYR A 47 11.88 0.06 2.00
N LEU A 48 11.30 0.32 0.83
CA LEU A 48 11.57 -0.46 -0.39
C LEU A 48 13.03 -0.32 -0.84
N MET A 49 13.61 0.88 -0.79
CA MET A 49 15.02 1.10 -1.12
C MET A 49 15.95 0.33 -0.17
N GLU A 50 15.73 0.45 1.15
CA GLU A 50 16.52 -0.27 2.15
C GLU A 50 16.40 -1.80 1.99
N ARG A 51 15.20 -2.29 1.65
CA ARG A 51 14.98 -3.72 1.39
C ARG A 51 15.67 -4.16 0.09
N ALA A 52 15.62 -3.34 -0.97
CA ALA A 52 16.27 -3.63 -2.23
C ALA A 52 17.80 -3.78 -2.08
N GLN A 53 18.43 -2.96 -1.23
CA GLN A 53 19.85 -3.10 -0.91
C GLN A 53 20.23 -4.44 -0.27
N ARG A 54 19.29 -5.07 0.44
CA ARG A 54 19.47 -6.41 1.02
C ARG A 54 19.10 -7.53 0.03
N GLY A 55 18.50 -7.19 -1.10
CA GLY A 55 18.13 -8.12 -2.15
C GLY A 55 19.37 -8.66 -2.87
N ASN A 56 19.31 -9.94 -3.25
CA ASN A 56 20.32 -10.54 -4.11
C ASN A 56 19.63 -11.14 -5.32
N GLU A 57 19.76 -10.47 -6.46
CA GLU A 57 19.12 -10.86 -7.71
C GLU A 57 19.56 -12.26 -8.16
N GLN A 58 20.82 -12.62 -7.97
CA GLN A 58 21.33 -13.94 -8.35
C GLN A 58 20.67 -15.05 -7.54
N LYS A 59 20.58 -14.90 -6.20
CA LYS A 59 19.87 -15.85 -5.35
C LYS A 59 18.40 -15.96 -5.72
N PHE A 60 17.77 -14.83 -6.05
CA PHE A 60 16.39 -14.80 -6.51
C PHE A 60 16.21 -15.59 -7.82
N ARG A 61 17.06 -15.35 -8.83
CA ARG A 61 17.03 -16.09 -10.10
C ARG A 61 17.32 -17.57 -9.92
N GLN A 62 18.25 -17.94 -9.04
CA GLN A 62 18.53 -19.34 -8.70
C GLN A 62 17.32 -20.04 -8.07
N ALA A 63 16.63 -19.35 -7.15
CA ALA A 63 15.40 -19.87 -6.57
C ALA A 63 14.30 -20.04 -7.64
N LEU A 64 14.13 -19.07 -8.54
CA LEU A 64 13.17 -19.18 -9.65
C LEU A 64 13.51 -20.32 -10.61
N ALA A 65 14.80 -20.56 -10.89
CA ALA A 65 15.22 -21.67 -11.74
C ALA A 65 14.94 -23.06 -11.13
N SER A 66 14.61 -23.13 -9.84
CA SER A 66 14.20 -24.37 -9.18
C SER A 66 12.71 -24.67 -9.40
N VAL A 67 11.95 -23.73 -9.96
CA VAL A 67 10.55 -23.94 -10.32
C VAL A 67 10.50 -24.67 -11.67
N PRO A 68 9.82 -25.84 -11.76
CA PRO A 68 9.66 -26.55 -13.01
C PRO A 68 8.91 -25.71 -14.06
N ASP A 69 9.41 -25.72 -15.29
CA ASP A 69 8.77 -25.08 -16.45
C ASP A 69 7.66 -26.00 -16.99
N VAL A 70 6.54 -26.04 -16.28
CA VAL A 70 5.36 -26.85 -16.61
C VAL A 70 4.10 -26.00 -16.59
N GLU A 71 3.08 -26.42 -17.33
CA GLU A 71 1.79 -25.76 -17.33
C GLU A 71 1.22 -25.67 -15.89
N PRO A 72 0.78 -24.48 -15.45
CA PRO A 72 0.15 -24.31 -14.14
C PRO A 72 -1.09 -25.19 -13.99
N GLU A 73 -1.34 -25.62 -12.75
CA GLU A 73 -2.57 -26.32 -12.41
C GLU A 73 -3.80 -25.43 -12.70
N GLU A 74 -4.97 -26.05 -12.89
CA GLU A 74 -6.17 -25.34 -13.36
C GLU A 74 -6.59 -24.18 -12.43
N PHE A 75 -6.37 -24.29 -11.13
CA PHE A 75 -6.66 -23.23 -10.16
C PHE A 75 -5.59 -22.12 -10.13
N ASP A 76 -4.37 -22.40 -10.61
CA ASP A 76 -3.25 -21.45 -10.70
C ASP A 76 -3.16 -20.79 -12.08
N ARG A 77 -3.94 -21.26 -13.06
CA ARG A 77 -4.05 -20.62 -14.36
C ARG A 77 -4.65 -19.23 -14.19
N ARG A 78 -3.95 -18.23 -14.73
CA ARG A 78 -4.44 -16.87 -14.82
C ARG A 78 -5.73 -16.85 -15.65
N ASN A 79 -6.80 -16.27 -15.08
CA ASN A 79 -8.05 -16.11 -15.82
C ASN A 79 -7.87 -14.99 -16.86
N ASP A 80 -7.51 -15.37 -18.08
CA ASP A 80 -7.21 -14.45 -19.19
C ASP A 80 -8.47 -13.88 -19.88
N SER A 81 -9.57 -13.72 -19.14
CA SER A 81 -10.84 -13.13 -19.64
C SER A 81 -10.75 -11.64 -20.02
N HIS A 82 -9.56 -11.03 -19.96
CA HIS A 82 -9.30 -9.66 -20.41
C HIS A 82 -8.26 -9.65 -21.55
N GLY A 83 -8.71 -10.11 -22.73
CA GLY A 83 -8.35 -9.61 -24.06
C GLY A 83 -6.89 -9.34 -24.40
N ARG A 84 -6.21 -10.33 -24.99
CA ARG A 84 -5.31 -10.03 -26.10
C ARG A 84 -6.17 -9.92 -27.36
N ALA A 85 -6.50 -8.68 -27.73
CA ALA A 85 -6.97 -8.39 -29.06
C ALA A 85 -5.92 -8.90 -30.06
N SER A 86 -6.41 -9.73 -30.97
CA SER A 86 -5.75 -10.32 -32.11
C SER A 86 -4.90 -9.29 -32.85
N GLY A 87 -3.62 -9.59 -33.01
CA GLY A 87 -2.70 -8.80 -33.81
C GLY A 87 -1.79 -9.72 -34.62
N SER A 88 -2.33 -10.26 -35.71
CA SER A 88 -1.72 -10.52 -37.04
C SER A 88 -2.57 -11.55 -37.79
#